data_AF-A0A970JXX3-F1
#
_entry.id   AF-A0A970JXX3-F1
#
_cell.length_a   1.000
_cell.length_b   1.000
_cell.length_c   1.000
_cell.angle_alpha   90.00
_cell.angle_beta   90.00
_cell.angle_gamma   90.00
#
_symmetry.space_group_name_H-M   'P 1'
#
loop_
_entity.id
_entity.type
_entity.pdbx_description
1 polymer ?
#
loop_
_entity_poly.entity_id
_entity_poly.type
_entity_poly.pdbx_seq_one_letter_code
_entity_poly.pdbx_strand_id
1 'polypeptide(L)'
;MKYKYGYFNKDGTEFIITDPKTPRPFDNFLWNDAVFSNVSQTGVGYFDYQYDDKEAIQLFTGVGRICDFDVFGRDHLMNRLIYVRDNETGDYWNVNWEPVKKEYESYECRQGMGYMVINSKTSGISSEFRIFVPSGKDPDGAGFIKTPNIDTLAGTGIRYERAISPSPVCIPARASLLTGLNCIKTGVFNNDHWLRPDHDECGMKTWAQILKENGWHTAAIGKMHFYPWDIGEGFEQRIIAEDKRHIYIKDDYYDYLKKHGYTKYHASEDEGYFENKGAVVSRIPLEHQVDKWVGDRTCEFIENYDKDKPFALMVGFPGPHCPYDPPAELAGMYNPEDMPDSIPETKESQAFKPACIEGNKLPWNGVDYSEFTEEQKKKVRAHYAALVTLVDRQVGRIIQALKEKGIYEDTIIIFSSDHGDYLGDFGMIGKREFYEPAVHIPLIVSHPDKREKKTVDSIVSLTDLYSTILNMAGLPYDENNGDSIVLPRFNETGKEREYLFAPSLAGFMVAKGPYKYCRYNNGVNVLFDIEKDPKEQINLIIDPQYQDIVRELDQIMIEEIFNSIIAANDDKVVNRGGISGEGPFGERGWKRTYPSKGGFDIRL
;
A
#
# COMPACT_ATOMS: atom_id res chain seq x y z
N MET A 1 2.17 22.58 29.78
CA MET A 1 1.37 23.70 29.27
C MET A 1 0.16 23.92 30.17
N LYS A 2 -0.29 25.16 30.39
CA LYS A 2 -1.56 25.42 31.10
C LYS A 2 -2.67 25.43 30.05
N TYR A 3 -3.50 24.40 30.03
CA TYR A 3 -4.60 24.29 29.08
C TYR A 3 -5.75 25.20 29.54
N LYS A 4 -6.15 26.14 28.68
CA LYS A 4 -7.06 27.25 29.05
C LYS A 4 -8.49 26.81 29.40
N TYR A 5 -8.95 25.70 28.83
CA TYR A 5 -10.36 25.27 28.87
C TYR A 5 -10.57 23.86 29.44
N GLY A 6 -9.50 23.20 29.89
CA GLY A 6 -9.54 21.79 30.27
C GLY A 6 -8.20 21.27 30.78
N TYR A 7 -8.05 19.95 30.87
CA TYR A 7 -6.82 19.27 31.25
C TYR A 7 -6.80 17.84 30.70
N PHE A 8 -5.62 17.27 30.50
CA PHE A 8 -5.50 15.84 30.20
C PHE A 8 -5.73 15.02 31.47
N ASN A 9 -6.35 13.84 31.33
CA ASN A 9 -6.41 12.85 32.40
C ASN A 9 -5.00 12.35 32.78
N LYS A 10 -4.87 11.61 33.89
CA LYS A 10 -3.57 11.28 34.51
C LYS A 10 -2.63 10.45 33.63
N ASP A 11 -3.19 9.66 32.72
CA ASP A 11 -2.52 8.77 31.77
C ASP A 11 -2.34 9.40 30.38
N GLY A 12 -2.85 10.62 30.16
CA GLY A 12 -2.68 11.39 28.93
C GLY A 12 -3.50 10.89 27.75
N THR A 13 -4.45 9.97 27.99
CA THR A 13 -5.26 9.31 26.97
C THR A 13 -6.52 10.11 26.59
N GLU A 14 -6.99 10.98 27.50
CA GLU A 14 -8.18 11.80 27.28
C GLU A 14 -7.91 13.26 27.59
N PHE A 15 -8.48 14.15 26.79
CA PHE A 15 -8.57 15.57 27.12
C PHE A 15 -9.96 15.88 27.68
N ILE A 16 -9.99 16.47 28.88
CA ILE A 16 -11.22 16.79 29.63
C ILE A 16 -11.42 18.31 29.55
N ILE A 17 -12.46 18.74 28.85
CA ILE A 17 -12.88 20.13 28.73
C ILE A 17 -13.91 20.43 29.81
N THR A 18 -13.63 21.41 30.66
CA THR A 18 -14.53 21.83 31.77
C THR A 18 -15.14 23.20 31.56
N ASP A 19 -14.66 23.97 30.58
CA ASP A 19 -15.25 25.27 30.21
C ASP A 19 -15.95 25.17 28.84
N PRO A 20 -17.30 25.24 28.80
CA PRO A 20 -18.07 25.18 27.56
C PRO A 20 -17.85 26.38 26.64
N LYS A 21 -17.19 27.45 27.10
CA LYS A 21 -16.80 28.61 26.27
C LYS A 21 -15.54 28.35 25.43
N THR A 22 -15.07 27.11 25.38
CA THR A 22 -13.99 26.70 24.46
C THR A 22 -14.38 27.10 23.02
N PRO A 23 -13.57 27.90 22.32
CA PRO A 23 -13.88 28.33 20.96
C PRO A 23 -13.71 27.13 20.03
N ARG A 24 -14.78 26.34 19.89
CA ARG A 24 -14.88 25.09 19.11
C ARG A 24 -14.03 23.95 19.71
N PRO A 25 -14.62 23.03 20.48
CA PRO A 25 -13.89 21.85 20.93
C PRO A 25 -13.56 20.99 19.71
N PHE A 26 -12.35 21.17 19.15
CA PHE A 26 -11.74 20.38 18.07
C PHE A 26 -12.74 19.81 17.05
N ASP A 27 -12.88 20.48 15.92
CA ASP A 27 -13.51 19.98 14.68
C ASP A 27 -12.77 18.74 14.08
N ASN A 28 -12.09 17.92 14.89
CA ASN A 28 -11.42 16.66 14.52
C ASN A 28 -12.44 15.50 14.43
N PHE A 29 -13.63 15.75 13.91
CA PHE A 29 -14.45 14.66 13.41
C PHE A 29 -13.81 14.19 12.10
N LEU A 30 -13.13 13.05 12.15
CA LEU A 30 -12.90 12.22 10.96
C LEU A 30 -14.27 11.99 10.34
N TRP A 31 -14.57 12.68 9.24
CA TRP A 31 -15.82 12.52 8.52
C TRP A 31 -16.00 11.04 8.16
N ASN A 32 -17.03 10.43 8.74
CA ASN A 32 -17.59 9.16 8.32
C ASN A 32 -19.10 9.39 8.24
N ASP A 33 -19.71 8.96 7.14
CA ASP A 33 -21.15 9.08 6.89
C ASP A 33 -22.00 8.27 7.89
N ALA A 34 -21.38 7.40 8.70
CA ALA A 34 -22.01 6.64 9.78
C ALA A 34 -21.64 7.22 11.16
N VAL A 35 -22.32 8.29 11.58
CA VAL A 35 -22.27 8.76 12.99
C VAL A 35 -23.27 7.97 13.83
N PHE A 36 -22.79 7.33 14.90
CA PHE A 36 -23.66 6.73 15.92
C PHE A 36 -23.64 7.58 17.21
N SER A 37 -24.81 8.00 17.69
CA SER A 37 -24.96 8.77 18.93
C SER A 37 -25.95 8.12 19.86
N ASN A 38 -25.62 8.06 21.16
CA ASN A 38 -26.53 7.58 22.21
C ASN A 38 -26.68 8.69 23.26
N VAL A 39 -27.93 9.05 23.58
CA VAL A 39 -28.27 10.09 24.56
C VAL A 39 -29.01 9.43 25.71
N SER A 40 -28.52 9.59 26.94
CA SER A 40 -29.23 9.10 28.13
C SER A 40 -29.52 10.26 29.10
N GLN A 41 -30.77 10.35 29.57
CA GLN A 41 -31.20 11.26 30.63
C GLN A 41 -32.12 10.55 31.62
N THR A 42 -32.02 10.91 32.90
CA THR A 42 -33.02 10.60 33.93
C THR A 42 -34.27 11.48 33.74
N GLY A 43 -35.00 11.24 32.65
CA GLY A 43 -36.20 11.97 32.22
C GLY A 43 -36.78 11.58 30.85
N VAL A 44 -36.53 10.33 30.42
CA VAL A 44 -37.05 9.58 29.23
C VAL A 44 -36.57 9.99 27.83
N GLY A 45 -35.86 9.07 27.15
CA GLY A 45 -35.57 9.10 25.69
C GLY A 45 -34.84 7.84 25.19
N TYR A 46 -35.10 7.42 23.93
CA TYR A 46 -34.40 6.37 23.15
C TYR A 46 -34.02 6.92 21.77
N PHE A 47 -32.95 6.39 21.15
CA PHE A 47 -32.64 6.58 19.73
C PHE A 47 -32.01 5.31 19.14
N ASP A 48 -32.56 4.83 18.01
CA ASP A 48 -32.10 3.63 17.29
C ASP A 48 -31.21 3.98 16.09
N TYR A 49 -30.31 3.06 15.77
CA TYR A 49 -29.36 3.07 14.66
C TYR A 49 -29.91 2.29 13.46
N GLN A 50 -29.66 2.75 12.25
CA GLN A 50 -29.83 1.95 11.04
C GLN A 50 -28.48 1.32 10.69
N TYR A 51 -28.35 0.00 10.83
CA TYR A 51 -27.15 -0.74 10.40
C TYR A 51 -27.31 -1.41 9.02
N ASP A 52 -28.54 -1.48 8.49
CA ASP A 52 -28.88 -1.83 7.10
C ASP A 52 -30.39 -1.60 6.88
N ASP A 53 -30.93 -1.90 5.68
CA ASP A 53 -32.33 -1.70 5.29
C ASP A 53 -33.39 -2.48 6.11
N LYS A 54 -33.03 -3.26 7.15
CA LYS A 54 -33.96 -4.15 7.86
C LYS A 54 -33.69 -4.24 9.39
N GLU A 55 -34.61 -3.63 10.15
CA GLU A 55 -34.90 -3.77 11.59
C GLU A 55 -34.17 -2.88 12.63
N ALA A 56 -34.99 -2.32 13.53
CA ALA A 56 -34.62 -1.66 14.79
C ALA A 56 -35.44 -2.29 15.95
N ILE A 57 -34.85 -2.43 17.15
CA ILE A 57 -35.49 -3.02 18.34
C ILE A 57 -35.47 -2.01 19.50
N GLN A 58 -36.65 -1.60 19.97
CA GLN A 58 -36.87 -0.75 21.17
C GLN A 58 -37.07 -1.57 22.45
N LEU A 59 -36.51 -1.12 23.58
CA LEU A 59 -36.78 -1.67 24.93
C LEU A 59 -36.97 -0.54 25.96
N PHE A 60 -38.20 -0.32 26.44
CA PHE A 60 -38.59 0.70 27.45
C PHE A 60 -38.30 0.33 28.91
N THR A 61 -38.00 1.31 29.79
CA THR A 61 -38.63 1.54 31.13
C THR A 61 -37.96 2.67 31.98
N GLY A 62 -38.75 3.50 32.71
CA GLY A 62 -38.32 4.25 33.92
C GLY A 62 -38.83 5.70 34.12
N VAL A 63 -39.19 6.10 35.36
CA VAL A 63 -40.02 7.28 35.75
C VAL A 63 -39.21 8.54 36.14
N GLY A 64 -39.51 9.71 35.55
CA GLY A 64 -39.01 11.04 35.94
C GLY A 64 -39.31 12.13 34.88
N ARG A 65 -39.42 13.42 35.29
CA ARG A 65 -39.84 14.64 34.52
C ARG A 65 -39.88 14.54 32.99
N ILE A 66 -41.06 14.83 32.40
CA ILE A 66 -41.32 14.77 30.94
C ILE A 66 -40.64 15.96 30.24
N CYS A 67 -39.70 15.69 29.35
CA CYS A 67 -39.07 16.69 28.47
C CYS A 67 -39.33 16.32 27.00
N ASP A 68 -39.57 17.31 26.13
CA ASP A 68 -39.80 17.09 24.69
C ASP A 68 -38.50 17.34 23.90
N PHE A 69 -38.23 16.50 22.89
CA PHE A 69 -37.09 16.63 21.98
C PHE A 69 -37.52 17.28 20.67
N ASP A 70 -36.72 18.24 20.16
CA ASP A 70 -36.97 18.89 18.86
C ASP A 70 -35.68 18.91 18.02
N VAL A 71 -35.77 18.42 16.79
CA VAL A 71 -34.65 18.31 15.83
C VAL A 71 -34.93 19.24 14.66
N PHE A 72 -34.32 20.44 14.65
CA PHE A 72 -34.51 21.42 13.58
C PHE A 72 -33.49 21.25 12.45
N GLY A 73 -33.96 21.19 11.20
CA GLY A 73 -33.14 21.15 9.99
C GLY A 73 -33.30 22.41 9.11
N ARG A 74 -32.20 23.10 8.81
CA ARG A 74 -32.04 23.94 7.61
C ARG A 74 -30.64 23.72 7.02
N ASP A 75 -30.62 23.54 5.70
CA ASP A 75 -29.46 23.58 4.79
C ASP A 75 -28.25 22.71 5.16
N HIS A 76 -28.24 21.47 4.64
CA HIS A 76 -27.07 20.59 4.40
C HIS A 76 -26.08 20.31 5.56
N LEU A 77 -26.37 20.79 6.78
CA LEU A 77 -25.62 20.55 8.03
C LEU A 77 -26.34 19.53 8.93
N MET A 78 -26.95 18.50 8.32
CA MET A 78 -27.81 17.52 8.99
C MET A 78 -27.18 17.01 10.31
N ASN A 79 -27.97 17.07 11.40
CA ASN A 79 -27.81 16.35 12.68
C ASN A 79 -26.84 16.89 13.75
N ARG A 80 -26.78 18.20 14.03
CA ARG A 80 -25.81 18.74 15.03
C ARG A 80 -26.38 19.36 16.31
N LEU A 81 -27.69 19.58 16.39
CA LEU A 81 -28.30 20.32 17.49
C LEU A 81 -29.48 19.54 18.06
N ILE A 82 -29.31 19.04 19.30
CA ILE A 82 -30.35 18.35 20.06
C ILE A 82 -30.77 19.30 21.18
N TYR A 83 -31.97 19.86 21.05
CA TYR A 83 -32.55 20.68 22.11
C TYR A 83 -33.50 19.85 22.96
N VAL A 84 -33.39 20.06 24.27
CA VAL A 84 -34.30 19.53 25.27
C VAL A 84 -35.16 20.69 25.73
N ARG A 85 -36.47 20.54 25.58
CA ARG A 85 -37.45 21.48 26.09
C ARG A 85 -37.95 21.01 27.45
N ASP A 86 -37.85 21.89 28.44
CA ASP A 86 -38.56 21.71 29.70
C ASP A 86 -40.03 22.08 29.52
N ASN A 87 -40.92 21.11 29.71
CA ASN A 87 -42.34 21.30 29.51
C ASN A 87 -43.00 22.15 30.62
N GLU A 88 -42.39 22.28 31.80
CA GLU A 88 -42.90 23.16 32.87
C GLU A 88 -42.52 24.63 32.62
N THR A 89 -41.25 24.88 32.26
CA THR A 89 -40.76 26.26 32.07
C THR A 89 -40.91 26.76 30.63
N GLY A 90 -41.01 25.85 29.67
CA GLY A 90 -41.01 26.13 28.23
C GLY A 90 -39.62 26.42 27.66
N ASP A 91 -38.58 26.42 28.50
CA ASP A 91 -37.21 26.72 28.12
C ASP A 91 -36.59 25.59 27.30
N TYR A 92 -35.75 25.97 26.33
CA TYR A 92 -34.89 25.05 25.61
C TYR A 92 -33.46 25.17 26.13
N TRP A 93 -32.78 24.03 26.26
CA TRP A 93 -31.32 23.98 26.34
C TRP A 93 -30.77 22.88 25.43
N ASN A 94 -29.47 22.90 25.18
CA ASN A 94 -28.79 21.99 24.28
C ASN A 94 -27.98 21.02 25.14
N VAL A 95 -28.00 19.75 24.77
CA VAL A 95 -27.10 18.74 25.38
C VAL A 95 -25.68 18.86 24.83
N ASN A 96 -25.51 19.60 23.73
CA ASN A 96 -24.26 19.88 23.05
C ASN A 96 -23.66 21.25 23.42
N TRP A 97 -22.39 21.50 23.05
CA TRP A 97 -21.64 22.74 23.37
C TRP A 97 -22.11 23.99 22.59
N GLU A 98 -23.03 23.84 21.64
CA GLU A 98 -23.50 24.93 20.76
C GLU A 98 -24.69 25.72 21.36
N PRO A 99 -24.87 27.00 20.97
CA PRO A 99 -25.27 28.04 21.90
C PRO A 99 -26.76 28.02 22.22
N VAL A 100 -27.07 27.59 23.44
CA VAL A 100 -28.22 28.12 24.18
C VAL A 100 -27.68 28.88 25.37
N LYS A 101 -28.21 30.09 25.57
CA LYS A 101 -27.74 31.09 26.53
C LYS A 101 -28.07 30.73 27.99
N LYS A 102 -27.81 29.50 28.43
CA LYS A 102 -28.04 29.09 29.83
C LYS A 102 -26.72 28.64 30.46
N GLU A 103 -26.48 29.07 31.70
CA GLU A 103 -25.32 28.63 32.46
C GLU A 103 -25.54 27.18 32.93
N TYR A 104 -24.56 26.30 32.67
CA TYR A 104 -24.56 24.94 33.17
C TYR A 104 -24.16 24.94 34.66
N GLU A 105 -24.89 24.16 35.49
CA GLU A 105 -24.45 23.86 36.87
C GLU A 105 -23.13 23.07 36.85
N SER A 106 -22.98 22.17 35.87
CA SER A 106 -21.73 21.46 35.58
C SER A 106 -21.67 21.11 34.10
N TYR A 107 -20.47 21.16 33.54
CA TYR A 107 -20.18 20.73 32.18
C TYR A 107 -18.84 19.99 32.14
N GLU A 108 -18.81 18.86 31.48
CA GLU A 108 -17.60 18.09 31.20
C GLU A 108 -17.70 17.47 29.82
N CYS A 109 -16.71 17.68 28.96
CA CYS A 109 -16.58 16.96 27.69
C CYS A 109 -15.27 16.18 27.70
N ARG A 110 -15.36 14.85 27.62
CA ARG A 110 -14.24 13.91 27.56
C ARG A 110 -14.05 13.46 26.12
N GLN A 111 -12.84 13.62 25.60
CA GLN A 111 -12.47 13.19 24.26
C GLN A 111 -11.38 12.11 24.33
N GLY A 112 -11.63 10.96 23.71
CA GLY A 112 -10.67 9.87 23.52
C GLY A 112 -10.60 9.43 22.06
N MET A 113 -9.68 8.53 21.71
CA MET A 113 -9.63 7.99 20.33
C MET A 113 -10.91 7.21 20.02
N GLY A 114 -11.66 7.68 19.01
CA GLY A 114 -12.88 7.01 18.52
C GLY A 114 -14.14 7.28 19.34
N TYR A 115 -14.10 8.15 20.34
CA TYR A 115 -15.31 8.52 21.11
C TYR A 115 -15.25 9.92 21.73
N MET A 116 -16.44 10.48 22.00
CA MET A 116 -16.63 11.69 22.78
C MET A 116 -17.79 11.48 23.76
N VAL A 117 -17.64 11.94 25.00
CA VAL A 117 -18.72 11.93 26.01
C VAL A 117 -18.87 13.34 26.56
N ILE A 118 -20.09 13.90 26.47
CA ILE A 118 -20.45 15.19 27.03
C ILE A 118 -21.43 14.97 28.17
N ASN A 119 -21.05 15.40 29.36
CA ASN A 119 -21.90 15.48 30.53
C ASN A 119 -22.28 16.94 30.78
N SER A 120 -23.56 17.21 30.99
CA SER A 120 -23.99 18.53 31.43
C SER A 120 -25.14 18.44 32.43
N LYS A 121 -25.24 19.44 33.31
CA LYS A 121 -26.34 19.57 34.26
C LYS A 121 -26.91 20.98 34.24
N THR A 122 -28.23 21.10 34.14
CA THR A 122 -28.95 22.39 34.11
C THR A 122 -30.27 22.23 34.83
N SER A 123 -30.61 23.14 35.75
CA SER A 123 -31.87 23.13 36.49
C SER A 123 -32.18 21.80 37.19
N GLY A 124 -31.16 21.13 37.73
CA GLY A 124 -31.27 19.81 38.34
C GLY A 124 -31.36 18.61 37.37
N ILE A 125 -31.43 18.85 36.06
CA ILE A 125 -31.50 17.79 35.03
C ILE A 125 -30.09 17.46 34.56
N SER A 126 -29.71 16.20 34.66
CA SER A 126 -28.40 15.70 34.20
C SER A 126 -28.55 15.07 32.82
N SER A 127 -27.61 15.34 31.93
CA SER A 127 -27.56 14.78 30.59
C SER A 127 -26.20 14.22 30.27
N GLU A 128 -26.19 13.09 29.57
CA GLU A 128 -25.00 12.49 28.99
C GLU A 128 -25.24 12.24 27.50
N PHE A 129 -24.34 12.75 26.67
CA PHE A 129 -24.33 12.59 25.22
C PHE A 129 -23.04 11.88 24.80
N ARG A 130 -23.16 10.70 24.20
CA ARG A 130 -22.02 9.93 23.71
C ARG A 130 -22.02 9.86 22.20
N ILE A 131 -20.90 10.22 21.58
CA ILE A 131 -20.61 9.93 20.18
C ILE A 131 -19.57 8.81 20.14
N PHE A 132 -19.86 7.77 19.37
CA PHE A 132 -18.87 6.77 18.98
C PHE A 132 -18.57 6.98 17.50
N VAL A 133 -17.30 7.24 17.18
CA VAL A 133 -16.82 7.23 15.80
C VAL A 133 -16.11 5.89 15.64
N PRO A 134 -16.79 4.85 15.12
CA PRO A 134 -16.08 3.63 14.77
C PRO A 134 -14.94 4.01 13.84
N SER A 135 -13.74 3.51 14.11
CA SER A 135 -12.66 3.53 13.12
C SER A 135 -13.26 2.97 11.84
N GLY A 136 -13.35 3.80 10.80
CA GLY A 136 -14.06 3.44 9.58
C GLY A 136 -13.60 2.06 9.13
N LYS A 137 -14.52 1.10 9.07
CA LYS A 137 -14.30 -0.07 8.24
C LYS A 137 -14.22 0.49 6.83
N ASP A 138 -13.03 0.45 6.26
CA ASP A 138 -12.87 0.63 4.83
C ASP A 138 -13.74 -0.46 4.18
N PRO A 139 -14.87 -0.12 3.52
CA PRO A 139 -15.76 -1.13 2.95
C PRO A 139 -15.05 -1.97 1.89
N ASP A 140 -13.97 -1.41 1.32
CA ASP A 140 -13.21 -1.96 0.19
C ASP A 140 -11.74 -2.27 0.56
N GLY A 141 -11.35 -2.14 1.84
CA GLY A 141 -9.96 -2.30 2.30
C GLY A 141 -9.72 -3.49 3.23
N ALA A 142 -8.46 -3.74 3.60
CA ALA A 142 -8.05 -4.82 4.50
C ALA A 142 -8.37 -4.52 5.99
N GLY A 143 -9.61 -4.13 6.31
CA GLY A 143 -10.03 -3.71 7.65
C GLY A 143 -9.94 -4.79 8.75
N PHE A 144 -9.60 -6.02 8.37
CA PHE A 144 -9.27 -7.12 9.27
C PHE A 144 -7.78 -7.10 9.74
N ILE A 145 -6.94 -6.25 9.13
CA ILE A 145 -5.54 -6.02 9.50
C ILE A 145 -5.41 -4.63 10.15
N LYS A 146 -4.62 -4.55 11.22
CA LYS A 146 -4.32 -3.29 11.91
C LYS A 146 -3.09 -2.63 11.29
N THR A 147 -3.32 -1.54 10.55
CA THR A 147 -2.28 -0.74 9.86
C THR A 147 -2.40 0.77 10.11
N PRO A 148 -2.57 1.24 11.37
CA PRO A 148 -2.88 2.65 11.64
C PRO A 148 -1.84 3.65 11.13
N ASN A 149 -0.56 3.27 10.97
CA ASN A 149 0.49 4.17 10.51
C ASN A 149 0.47 4.31 8.98
N ILE A 150 0.25 3.21 8.26
CA ILE A 150 0.04 3.21 6.80
C ILE A 150 -1.29 3.92 6.49
N ASP A 151 -2.34 3.66 7.26
CA ASP A 151 -3.65 4.33 7.12
C ASP A 151 -3.52 5.85 7.34
N THR A 152 -2.64 6.27 8.25
CA THR A 152 -2.32 7.70 8.45
C THR A 152 -1.68 8.30 7.20
N LEU A 153 -0.74 7.59 6.54
CA LEU A 153 -0.16 8.06 5.28
C LEU A 153 -1.23 8.22 4.19
N ALA A 154 -2.18 7.28 4.09
CA ALA A 154 -3.30 7.37 3.17
C ALA A 154 -4.27 8.52 3.54
N GLY A 155 -4.50 8.74 4.84
CA GLY A 155 -5.34 9.82 5.35
C GLY A 155 -4.74 11.23 5.18
N THR A 156 -3.42 11.32 4.97
CA THR A 156 -2.70 12.58 4.74
C THR A 156 -1.89 12.54 3.43
N GLY A 157 -2.40 11.85 2.42
CA GLY A 157 -1.72 11.66 1.14
C GLY A 157 -2.66 11.27 0.02
N ILE A 158 -2.06 11.00 -1.15
CA ILE A 158 -2.75 10.52 -2.34
C ILE A 158 -2.64 9.00 -2.37
N ARG A 159 -3.78 8.31 -2.29
CA ARG A 159 -3.90 6.85 -2.50
C ARG A 159 -4.33 6.58 -3.93
N TYR A 160 -3.58 5.75 -4.64
CA TYR A 160 -3.92 5.32 -6.00
C TYR A 160 -4.66 3.97 -5.92
N GLU A 161 -5.95 3.98 -6.27
CA GLU A 161 -6.84 2.82 -6.16
C GLU A 161 -6.46 1.72 -7.16
N ARG A 162 -6.02 2.09 -8.37
CA ARG A 162 -5.70 1.14 -9.45
C ARG A 162 -4.21 1.09 -9.74
N ALA A 163 -3.42 0.86 -8.70
CA ALA A 163 -1.98 0.64 -8.82
C ALA A 163 -1.67 -0.83 -9.09
N ILE A 164 -1.03 -1.08 -10.24
CA ILE A 164 -0.77 -2.43 -10.75
C ILE A 164 0.73 -2.67 -10.87
N SER A 165 1.21 -3.75 -10.27
CA SER A 165 2.59 -4.19 -10.41
C SER A 165 2.91 -4.49 -11.89
N PRO A 166 4.04 -4.00 -12.41
CA PRO A 166 4.45 -4.26 -13.79
C PRO A 166 4.85 -5.73 -14.02
N SER A 167 5.06 -6.49 -12.94
CA SER A 167 5.32 -7.92 -13.00
C SER A 167 4.99 -8.58 -11.65
N PRO A 168 4.27 -9.71 -11.60
CA PRO A 168 3.94 -10.41 -10.35
C PRO A 168 5.15 -11.17 -9.75
N VAL A 169 6.39 -10.68 -9.94
CA VAL A 169 7.63 -11.32 -9.51
C VAL A 169 8.62 -10.25 -9.03
N CYS A 170 9.34 -10.52 -7.94
CA CYS A 170 10.15 -9.54 -7.20
C CYS A 170 11.12 -8.74 -8.09
N ILE A 171 12.03 -9.44 -8.77
CA ILE A 171 13.16 -8.81 -9.46
C ILE A 171 12.74 -8.05 -10.72
N PRO A 172 11.88 -8.61 -11.60
CA PRO A 172 11.31 -7.85 -12.70
C PRO A 172 10.60 -6.57 -12.23
N ALA A 173 9.76 -6.64 -11.20
CA ALA A 173 9.07 -5.47 -10.66
C ALA A 173 10.03 -4.41 -10.13
N ARG A 174 11.10 -4.83 -9.43
CA ARG A 174 12.14 -3.94 -8.88
C ARG A 174 13.03 -3.34 -9.98
N ALA A 175 13.35 -4.10 -11.02
CA ALA A 175 14.06 -3.59 -12.20
C ALA A 175 13.21 -2.51 -12.90
N SER A 176 11.90 -2.73 -13.06
CA SER A 176 10.98 -1.74 -13.60
C SER A 176 10.84 -0.50 -12.73
N LEU A 177 10.77 -0.66 -11.40
CA LEU A 177 10.82 0.45 -10.46
C LEU A 177 12.09 1.29 -10.62
N LEU A 178 13.25 0.65 -10.76
CA LEU A 178 14.54 1.35 -10.85
C LEU A 178 14.74 2.07 -12.17
N THR A 179 14.25 1.52 -13.28
CA THR A 179 14.59 1.97 -14.64
C THR A 179 13.44 2.66 -15.37
N GLY A 180 12.20 2.53 -14.89
CA GLY A 180 11.01 3.01 -15.60
C GLY A 180 10.65 2.20 -16.85
N LEU A 181 11.21 0.99 -16.99
CA LEU A 181 11.09 0.13 -18.17
C LEU A 181 10.48 -1.24 -17.83
N ASN A 182 9.70 -1.79 -18.73
CA ASN A 182 9.10 -3.13 -18.58
C ASN A 182 10.13 -4.27 -18.72
N CYS A 183 9.73 -5.51 -18.41
CA CYS A 183 10.66 -6.65 -18.37
C CYS A 183 11.27 -7.01 -19.74
N ILE A 184 10.60 -6.71 -20.86
CA ILE A 184 11.13 -6.94 -22.21
C ILE A 184 12.29 -5.98 -22.46
N LYS A 185 12.12 -4.70 -22.12
CA LYS A 185 13.13 -3.66 -22.33
C LYS A 185 14.32 -3.81 -21.39
N THR A 186 14.08 -4.17 -20.13
CA THR A 186 15.16 -4.43 -19.15
C THR A 186 15.88 -5.77 -19.37
N GLY A 187 15.20 -6.74 -20.00
CA GLY A 187 15.67 -8.11 -20.13
C GLY A 187 15.48 -8.97 -18.87
N VAL A 188 14.80 -8.46 -17.83
CA VAL A 188 14.69 -9.10 -16.52
C VAL A 188 13.30 -9.74 -16.34
N PHE A 189 13.16 -11.01 -16.73
CA PHE A 189 11.87 -11.72 -16.75
C PHE A 189 11.53 -12.54 -15.50
N ASN A 190 12.51 -12.89 -14.67
CA ASN A 190 12.32 -13.75 -13.51
C ASN A 190 13.32 -13.39 -12.39
N ASN A 191 13.34 -14.19 -11.33
CA ASN A 191 14.22 -13.95 -10.19
C ASN A 191 15.67 -14.45 -10.37
N ASP A 192 16.01 -15.02 -11.52
CA ASP A 192 17.35 -15.55 -11.83
C ASP A 192 18.15 -14.59 -12.73
N HIS A 193 17.61 -13.40 -12.99
CA HIS A 193 18.22 -12.38 -13.84
C HIS A 193 18.41 -11.07 -13.08
N TRP A 194 19.34 -10.26 -13.55
CA TRP A 194 19.43 -8.84 -13.20
C TRP A 194 19.73 -8.03 -14.46
N LEU A 195 19.84 -6.71 -14.32
CA LEU A 195 20.21 -5.85 -15.44
C LEU A 195 21.55 -6.29 -16.05
N ARG A 196 21.68 -6.11 -17.37
CA ARG A 196 22.94 -6.38 -18.07
C ARG A 196 24.08 -5.54 -17.46
N PRO A 197 25.31 -6.07 -17.33
CA PRO A 197 26.40 -5.34 -16.65
C PRO A 197 26.75 -3.96 -17.26
N ASP A 198 26.47 -3.77 -18.55
CA ASP A 198 26.70 -2.54 -19.31
C ASP A 198 25.40 -1.73 -19.53
N HIS A 199 24.40 -1.90 -18.67
CA HIS A 199 23.09 -1.22 -18.79
C HIS A 199 23.24 0.31 -18.80
N ASP A 200 24.13 0.85 -17.97
CA ASP A 200 24.46 2.28 -17.92
C ASP A 200 25.02 2.79 -19.26
N GLU A 201 25.98 2.06 -19.84
CA GLU A 201 26.56 2.38 -21.15
C GLU A 201 25.47 2.38 -22.25
N CYS A 202 24.50 1.47 -22.13
CA CYS A 202 23.35 1.36 -23.02
C CYS A 202 22.27 2.44 -22.79
N GLY A 203 22.48 3.35 -21.84
CA GLY A 203 21.55 4.44 -21.53
C GLY A 203 20.40 4.05 -20.61
N MET A 204 20.43 2.85 -20.03
CA MET A 204 19.46 2.39 -19.05
C MET A 204 19.97 2.69 -17.64
N LYS A 205 19.81 3.95 -17.20
CA LYS A 205 20.19 4.37 -15.85
C LYS A 205 19.05 4.13 -14.86
N THR A 206 19.39 3.79 -13.62
CA THR A 206 18.42 3.76 -12.53
C THR A 206 18.12 5.18 -12.04
N TRP A 207 16.95 5.40 -11.43
CA TRP A 207 16.65 6.70 -10.81
C TRP A 207 17.68 7.05 -9.73
N ALA A 208 18.22 6.06 -9.02
CA ALA A 208 19.23 6.27 -7.98
C ALA A 208 20.56 6.76 -8.57
N GLN A 209 20.99 6.20 -9.71
CA GLN A 209 22.16 6.71 -10.45
C GLN A 209 21.96 8.17 -10.86
N ILE A 210 20.79 8.50 -11.42
CA ILE A 210 20.48 9.85 -11.89
C ILE A 210 20.45 10.84 -10.73
N LEU A 211 19.79 10.52 -9.61
CA LEU A 211 19.77 11.38 -8.42
C LEU A 211 21.18 11.62 -7.87
N LYS A 212 21.98 10.56 -7.74
CA LYS A 212 23.37 10.66 -7.27
C LYS A 212 24.21 11.60 -8.14
N GLU A 213 24.11 11.46 -9.45
CA GLU A 213 24.81 12.32 -10.42
C GLU A 213 24.39 13.80 -10.31
N ASN A 214 23.18 14.06 -9.78
CA ASN A 214 22.61 15.39 -9.60
C ASN A 214 22.61 15.88 -8.14
N GLY A 215 23.53 15.36 -7.33
CA GLY A 215 23.84 15.94 -6.01
C GLY A 215 23.01 15.43 -4.84
N TRP A 216 22.16 14.43 -5.04
CA TRP A 216 21.46 13.73 -3.96
C TRP A 216 22.35 12.67 -3.32
N HIS A 217 22.18 12.42 -2.02
CA HIS A 217 22.71 11.23 -1.36
C HIS A 217 21.71 10.09 -1.49
N THR A 218 22.10 8.99 -2.12
CA THR A 218 21.21 7.85 -2.35
C THR A 218 21.53 6.70 -1.39
N ALA A 219 20.50 6.17 -0.74
CA ALA A 219 20.63 5.07 0.20
C ALA A 219 19.56 4.00 -0.01
N ALA A 220 19.92 2.74 0.25
CA ALA A 220 19.01 1.61 0.24
C ALA A 220 19.20 0.75 1.50
N ILE A 221 18.12 0.48 2.22
CA ILE A 221 18.14 -0.29 3.47
C ILE A 221 17.15 -1.46 3.36
N GLY A 222 17.64 -2.68 3.57
CA GLY A 222 16.85 -3.91 3.50
C GLY A 222 17.02 -4.68 2.19
N LYS A 223 15.94 -5.33 1.74
CA LYS A 223 15.91 -6.21 0.57
C LYS A 223 15.80 -5.43 -0.72
N MET A 224 16.78 -5.63 -1.60
CA MET A 224 16.77 -5.04 -2.95
C MET A 224 16.73 -6.10 -4.04
N HIS A 225 17.28 -7.30 -3.75
CA HIS A 225 17.24 -8.45 -4.64
C HIS A 225 18.03 -8.23 -5.94
N PHE A 226 19.18 -7.56 -5.84
CA PHE A 226 20.07 -7.32 -6.99
C PHE A 226 20.97 -8.53 -7.26
N TYR A 227 21.56 -8.61 -8.46
CA TYR A 227 22.62 -9.57 -8.75
C TYR A 227 23.82 -8.89 -9.42
N PRO A 228 25.02 -8.96 -8.82
CA PRO A 228 25.31 -9.57 -7.52
C PRO A 228 24.59 -8.84 -6.36
N TRP A 229 24.28 -9.54 -5.27
CA TRP A 229 23.41 -9.03 -4.20
C TRP A 229 23.92 -7.75 -3.51
N ASP A 230 25.21 -7.47 -3.60
CA ASP A 230 25.92 -6.32 -3.05
C ASP A 230 26.16 -5.19 -4.07
N ILE A 231 25.71 -5.31 -5.33
CA ILE A 231 25.88 -4.24 -6.33
C ILE A 231 25.21 -2.92 -5.89
N GLY A 232 25.81 -1.78 -6.24
CA GLY A 232 25.32 -0.48 -5.78
C GLY A 232 24.06 0.03 -6.48
N GLU A 233 23.88 -0.21 -7.77
CA GLU A 233 22.76 0.31 -8.59
C GLU A 233 22.47 1.82 -8.44
N GLY A 234 23.52 2.61 -8.16
CA GLY A 234 23.41 4.04 -7.93
C GLY A 234 23.20 4.46 -6.48
N PHE A 235 22.97 3.52 -5.56
CA PHE A 235 22.93 3.79 -4.12
C PHE A 235 24.35 3.96 -3.56
N GLU A 236 24.65 5.13 -3.00
CA GLU A 236 25.94 5.42 -2.35
C GLU A 236 26.11 4.68 -1.02
N GLN A 237 25.01 4.40 -0.34
CA GLN A 237 25.00 3.65 0.92
C GLN A 237 23.99 2.51 0.85
N ARG A 238 24.44 1.30 1.15
CA ARG A 238 23.57 0.13 1.30
C ARG A 238 23.72 -0.48 2.69
N ILE A 239 22.60 -0.84 3.31
CA ILE A 239 22.53 -1.69 4.50
C ILE A 239 21.62 -2.86 4.14
N ILE A 240 22.17 -4.06 4.02
CA ILE A 240 21.56 -5.15 3.26
C ILE A 240 20.90 -6.17 4.19
N ALA A 241 19.63 -6.47 3.93
CA ALA A 241 18.95 -7.66 4.42
C ALA A 241 18.24 -8.33 3.26
N GLU A 242 18.94 -9.27 2.59
CA GLU A 242 18.34 -10.05 1.52
C GLU A 242 17.33 -11.07 2.07
N ASP A 243 16.53 -11.61 1.15
CA ASP A 243 15.39 -12.50 1.42
C ASP A 243 15.64 -13.47 2.60
N LYS A 244 14.61 -13.67 3.43
CA LYS A 244 14.64 -14.55 4.60
C LYS A 244 15.12 -15.97 4.27
N ARG A 245 14.89 -16.43 3.03
CA ARG A 245 15.29 -17.76 2.54
C ARG A 245 16.70 -17.80 1.96
N HIS A 246 17.32 -16.65 1.67
CA HIS A 246 18.68 -16.56 1.16
C HIS A 246 19.69 -16.69 2.31
N ILE A 247 19.69 -17.85 2.98
CA ILE A 247 20.44 -18.11 4.22
C ILE A 247 21.97 -18.14 4.01
N TYR A 248 22.42 -18.37 2.78
CA TYR A 248 23.84 -18.41 2.43
C TYR A 248 24.41 -17.03 2.04
N ILE A 249 23.55 -16.03 1.83
CA ILE A 249 23.99 -14.65 1.68
C ILE A 249 24.39 -14.12 3.06
N LYS A 250 25.65 -13.73 3.18
CA LYS A 250 26.23 -13.14 4.40
C LYS A 250 26.14 -11.62 4.30
N ASP A 251 24.91 -11.12 4.35
CA ASP A 251 24.58 -9.70 4.34
C ASP A 251 24.79 -9.05 5.72
N ASP A 252 24.53 -7.74 5.83
CA ASP A 252 24.69 -7.01 7.09
C ASP A 252 23.78 -7.56 8.21
N TYR A 253 22.59 -8.05 7.85
CA TYR A 253 21.69 -8.69 8.79
C TYR A 253 22.22 -10.04 9.31
N TYR A 254 22.87 -10.84 8.47
CA TYR A 254 23.56 -12.06 8.88
C TYR A 254 24.63 -11.74 9.95
N ASP A 255 25.47 -10.74 9.70
CA ASP A 255 26.50 -10.32 10.66
C ASP A 255 25.91 -9.77 11.96
N TYR A 256 24.81 -9.02 11.86
CA TYR A 256 24.03 -8.57 13.02
C TYR A 256 23.52 -9.76 13.85
N LEU A 257 22.86 -10.74 13.24
CA LEU A 257 22.34 -11.91 13.95
C LEU A 257 23.47 -12.67 14.65
N LYS A 258 24.58 -12.90 13.94
CA LYS A 258 25.75 -13.60 14.49
C LYS A 258 26.32 -12.89 15.72
N LYS A 259 26.42 -11.56 15.69
CA LYS A 259 26.89 -10.75 16.83
C LYS A 259 25.97 -10.87 18.06
N HIS A 260 24.68 -11.13 17.85
CA HIS A 260 23.69 -11.27 18.92
C HIS A 260 23.41 -12.74 19.30
N GLY A 261 24.21 -13.69 18.80
CA GLY A 261 24.09 -15.11 19.16
C GLY A 261 23.03 -15.88 18.35
N TYR A 262 22.53 -15.30 17.26
CA TYR A 262 21.57 -15.93 16.34
C TYR A 262 22.23 -16.27 15.00
N THR A 263 21.50 -16.98 14.14
CA THR A 263 21.97 -17.31 12.79
C THR A 263 20.78 -17.21 11.83
N LYS A 264 21.04 -16.71 10.61
CA LYS A 264 20.06 -16.76 9.51
C LYS A 264 19.82 -18.23 9.16
N TYR A 265 18.57 -18.67 9.17
CA TYR A 265 18.20 -20.09 9.06
C TYR A 265 16.99 -20.25 8.14
N HIS A 266 16.75 -21.46 7.64
CA HIS A 266 15.58 -21.72 6.80
C HIS A 266 14.41 -22.13 7.69
N ALA A 267 13.25 -21.50 7.54
CA ALA A 267 12.08 -21.79 8.40
C ALA A 267 11.57 -23.23 8.31
N SER A 268 12.00 -24.02 7.31
CA SER A 268 11.77 -25.48 7.29
C SER A 268 12.40 -26.23 8.46
N GLU A 269 13.30 -25.60 9.19
CA GLU A 269 13.84 -26.11 10.45
C GLU A 269 12.89 -25.91 11.64
N ASP A 270 11.85 -25.08 11.51
CA ASP A 270 10.85 -24.82 12.56
C ASP A 270 9.76 -25.90 12.56
N GLU A 271 9.30 -26.25 13.77
CA GLU A 271 8.22 -27.21 13.96
C GLU A 271 6.91 -26.73 13.32
N GLY A 272 6.25 -27.62 12.59
CA GLY A 272 4.98 -27.31 11.93
C GLY A 272 5.12 -26.60 10.58
N TYR A 273 6.33 -26.36 10.05
CA TYR A 273 6.52 -25.66 8.78
C TYR A 273 5.80 -26.31 7.60
N PHE A 274 5.96 -27.62 7.44
CA PHE A 274 5.36 -28.34 6.31
C PHE A 274 3.85 -28.52 6.51
N GLU A 275 3.42 -28.82 7.73
CA GLU A 275 2.03 -29.05 8.11
C GLU A 275 1.19 -27.77 7.98
N ASN A 276 1.76 -26.62 8.33
CA ASN A 276 1.09 -25.31 8.31
C ASN A 276 1.41 -24.50 7.04
N LYS A 277 1.93 -25.15 6.00
CA LYS A 277 2.18 -24.52 4.70
C LYS A 277 3.05 -23.27 4.78
N GLY A 278 4.14 -23.35 5.54
CA GLY A 278 5.09 -22.26 5.74
C GLY A 278 4.66 -21.21 6.77
N ALA A 279 3.49 -21.34 7.40
CA ALA A 279 3.05 -20.49 8.50
C ALA A 279 3.51 -21.04 9.85
N VAL A 280 4.60 -20.49 10.37
CA VAL A 280 5.24 -20.90 11.64
C VAL A 280 5.46 -19.70 12.54
N VAL A 281 5.84 -19.94 13.79
CA VAL A 281 6.31 -18.87 14.68
C VAL A 281 7.83 -18.83 14.59
N SER A 282 8.38 -17.67 14.24
CA SER A 282 9.83 -17.55 14.12
C SER A 282 10.51 -17.73 15.48
N ARG A 283 11.63 -18.48 15.50
CA ARG A 283 12.48 -18.61 16.70
C ARG A 283 13.32 -17.35 16.98
N ILE A 284 13.38 -16.41 16.03
CA ILE A 284 14.08 -15.14 16.20
C ILE A 284 13.15 -14.21 17.00
N PRO A 285 13.59 -13.71 18.16
CA PRO A 285 12.76 -12.80 18.96
C PRO A 285 12.42 -11.52 18.21
N LEU A 286 11.31 -10.88 18.55
CA LEU A 286 10.85 -9.63 17.93
C LEU A 286 11.96 -8.57 17.80
N GLU A 287 12.82 -8.43 18.81
CA GLU A 287 13.93 -7.46 18.81
C GLU A 287 14.90 -7.65 17.63
N HIS A 288 15.07 -8.88 17.18
CA HIS A 288 16.01 -9.25 16.11
C HIS A 288 15.30 -9.59 14.81
N GLN A 289 13.97 -9.48 14.73
CA GLN A 289 13.24 -9.73 13.49
C GLN A 289 13.71 -8.81 12.36
N VAL A 290 13.80 -9.36 11.15
CA VAL A 290 14.44 -8.66 10.02
C VAL A 290 13.74 -7.34 9.69
N ASP A 291 12.41 -7.31 9.70
CA ASP A 291 11.66 -6.09 9.40
C ASP A 291 11.87 -5.03 10.48
N LYS A 292 11.90 -5.44 11.76
CA LYS A 292 12.24 -4.53 12.87
C LYS A 292 13.67 -4.01 12.74
N TRP A 293 14.62 -4.88 12.40
CA TRP A 293 16.00 -4.50 12.19
C TRP A 293 16.16 -3.50 11.05
N VAL A 294 15.49 -3.73 9.91
CA VAL A 294 15.43 -2.77 8.79
C VAL A 294 14.87 -1.44 9.27
N GLY A 295 13.75 -1.45 10.00
CA GLY A 295 13.17 -0.24 10.61
C GLY A 295 14.14 0.49 11.54
N ASP A 296 14.87 -0.23 12.39
CA ASP A 296 15.90 0.33 13.28
C ASP A 296 17.02 1.01 12.47
N ARG A 297 17.56 0.34 11.44
CA ARG A 297 18.63 0.90 10.58
C ARG A 297 18.16 2.12 9.82
N THR A 298 16.89 2.15 9.40
CA THR A 298 16.28 3.31 8.75
C THR A 298 16.14 4.50 9.71
N CYS A 299 15.68 4.27 10.95
CA CYS A 299 15.60 5.33 11.95
C CYS A 299 17.00 5.89 12.26
N GLU A 300 17.99 5.03 12.47
CA GLU A 300 19.38 5.43 12.69
C GLU A 300 19.96 6.22 11.51
N PHE A 301 19.64 5.84 10.27
CA PHE A 301 20.05 6.61 9.09
C PHE A 301 19.49 8.03 9.16
N ILE A 302 18.19 8.19 9.43
CA ILE A 302 17.51 9.49 9.50
C ILE A 302 18.07 10.35 10.63
N GLU A 303 18.21 9.77 11.82
CA GLU A 303 18.70 10.45 13.03
C GLU A 303 20.12 11.01 12.83
N ASN A 304 20.98 10.24 12.16
CA ASN A 304 22.39 10.59 11.94
C ASN A 304 22.66 11.28 10.59
N TYR A 305 21.64 11.57 9.79
CA TYR A 305 21.83 12.26 8.53
C TYR A 305 22.04 13.76 8.76
N ASP A 306 23.30 14.19 8.70
CA ASP A 306 23.75 15.57 8.94
C ASP A 306 24.46 16.20 7.73
N LYS A 307 24.28 15.63 6.53
CA LYS A 307 24.89 16.17 5.30
C LYS A 307 24.02 17.30 4.72
N ASP A 308 24.66 18.26 4.07
CA ASP A 308 23.98 19.37 3.37
C ASP A 308 23.25 18.93 2.07
N LYS A 309 23.39 17.67 1.64
CA LYS A 309 22.75 17.15 0.43
C LYS A 309 21.34 16.63 0.74
N PRO A 310 20.35 16.80 -0.15
CA PRO A 310 19.08 16.08 -0.03
C PRO A 310 19.33 14.57 -0.17
N PHE A 311 18.51 13.72 0.45
CA PHE A 311 18.65 12.27 0.34
C PHE A 311 17.44 11.62 -0.34
N ALA A 312 17.69 10.51 -1.02
CA ALA A 312 16.68 9.57 -1.47
C ALA A 312 16.95 8.21 -0.84
N LEU A 313 15.98 7.69 -0.09
CA LEU A 313 16.10 6.49 0.70
C LEU A 313 15.07 5.44 0.28
N MET A 314 15.54 4.31 -0.24
CA MET A 314 14.69 3.16 -0.53
C MET A 314 14.74 2.17 0.65
N VAL A 315 13.58 1.88 1.25
CA VAL A 315 13.45 0.93 2.36
C VAL A 315 12.73 -0.32 1.87
N GLY A 316 13.43 -1.46 1.87
CA GLY A 316 12.90 -2.73 1.40
C GLY A 316 12.67 -3.70 2.55
N PHE A 317 11.47 -3.74 3.11
CA PHE A 317 11.11 -4.75 4.11
C PHE A 317 11.06 -6.15 3.47
N PRO A 318 11.75 -7.16 4.02
CA PRO A 318 11.62 -8.53 3.53
C PRO A 318 10.25 -9.16 3.80
N GLY A 319 9.59 -8.79 4.90
CA GLY A 319 8.20 -9.15 5.19
C GLY A 319 7.21 -8.38 4.31
N PRO A 320 5.99 -8.90 4.09
CA PRO A 320 5.41 -10.14 4.64
C PRO A 320 5.69 -11.41 3.81
N HIS A 321 6.72 -11.39 2.95
CA HIS A 321 7.08 -12.52 2.08
C HIS A 321 7.26 -13.84 2.86
N CYS A 322 6.89 -14.97 2.25
CA CYS A 322 7.10 -16.30 2.85
C CYS A 322 8.59 -16.55 3.21
N PRO A 323 8.90 -17.34 4.25
CA PRO A 323 7.99 -18.00 5.19
C PRO A 323 7.08 -17.02 5.95
N TYR A 324 5.87 -17.45 6.32
CA TYR A 324 4.91 -16.60 7.04
C TYR A 324 5.16 -16.76 8.54
N ASP A 325 6.26 -16.16 9.01
CA ASP A 325 6.91 -16.43 10.29
C ASP A 325 6.95 -15.22 11.25
N PRO A 326 5.79 -14.69 11.70
CA PRO A 326 5.80 -13.63 12.70
C PRO A 326 6.52 -14.09 13.98
N PRO A 327 7.09 -13.14 14.75
CA PRO A 327 7.62 -13.45 16.08
C PRO A 327 6.48 -13.86 17.03
N ALA A 328 6.82 -14.57 18.11
CA ALA A 328 5.84 -15.14 19.05
C ALA A 328 4.84 -14.10 19.60
N GLU A 329 5.30 -12.87 19.84
CA GLU A 329 4.49 -11.76 20.35
C GLU A 329 3.40 -11.30 19.37
N LEU A 330 3.55 -11.61 18.09
CA LEU A 330 2.61 -11.23 17.02
C LEU A 330 1.87 -12.42 16.41
N ALA A 331 2.37 -13.65 16.56
CA ALA A 331 1.80 -14.83 15.93
C ALA A 331 0.32 -15.07 16.30
N GLY A 332 -0.08 -14.74 17.53
CA GLY A 332 -1.47 -14.84 18.00
C GLY A 332 -2.29 -13.55 17.87
N MET A 333 -1.77 -12.52 17.20
CA MET A 333 -2.44 -11.21 17.11
C MET A 333 -3.74 -11.27 16.29
N TYR A 334 -3.79 -12.16 15.30
CA TYR A 334 -4.94 -12.39 14.45
C TYR A 334 -5.43 -13.82 14.65
N ASN A 335 -6.72 -13.96 14.93
CA ASN A 335 -7.36 -15.26 14.99
C ASN A 335 -7.60 -15.75 13.55
N PRO A 336 -7.11 -16.95 13.15
CA PRO A 336 -7.34 -17.50 11.82
C PRO A 336 -8.81 -17.52 11.41
N GLU A 337 -9.74 -17.80 12.33
CA GLU A 337 -11.17 -17.87 12.02
C GLU A 337 -11.77 -16.53 11.56
N ASP A 338 -11.17 -15.41 11.99
CA ASP A 338 -11.58 -14.06 11.63
C ASP A 338 -10.98 -13.59 10.27
N MET A 339 -10.11 -14.41 9.66
CA MET A 339 -9.52 -14.10 8.35
C MET A 339 -10.53 -14.34 7.22
N PRO A 340 -10.55 -13.48 6.19
CA PRO A 340 -11.47 -13.62 5.08
C PRO A 340 -11.24 -14.92 4.32
N ASP A 341 -12.33 -15.53 3.87
CA ASP A 341 -12.28 -16.73 3.04
C ASP A 341 -11.51 -16.46 1.74
N SER A 342 -10.90 -17.51 1.21
CA SER A 342 -10.17 -17.43 -0.06
C SER A 342 -11.13 -17.28 -1.24
N ILE A 343 -10.70 -16.55 -2.26
CA ILE A 343 -11.39 -16.47 -3.55
C ILE A 343 -11.44 -17.89 -4.15
N PRO A 344 -12.61 -18.38 -4.60
CA PRO A 344 -12.74 -19.75 -5.14
C PRO A 344 -11.90 -20.00 -6.40
N GLU A 345 -11.59 -21.28 -6.63
CA GLU A 345 -10.96 -21.74 -7.87
C GLU A 345 -11.85 -21.54 -9.08
N THR A 346 -11.26 -21.03 -10.16
CA THR A 346 -11.84 -20.99 -11.51
C THR A 346 -11.22 -22.06 -12.40
N LYS A 347 -11.87 -22.36 -13.53
CA LYS A 347 -11.33 -23.30 -14.54
C LYS A 347 -9.93 -22.87 -15.02
N GLU A 348 -9.73 -21.57 -15.21
CA GLU A 348 -8.47 -20.98 -15.64
C GLU A 348 -7.41 -21.11 -14.55
N SER A 349 -7.76 -20.82 -13.30
CA SER A 349 -6.82 -20.96 -12.17
C SER A 349 -6.30 -22.39 -11.98
N GLN A 350 -7.15 -23.40 -12.24
CA GLN A 350 -6.78 -24.81 -12.16
C GLN A 350 -5.66 -25.19 -13.14
N ALA A 351 -5.52 -24.47 -14.26
CA ALA A 351 -4.44 -24.69 -15.21
C ALA A 351 -3.07 -24.24 -14.69
N PHE A 352 -3.02 -23.34 -13.68
CA PHE A 352 -1.78 -22.85 -13.07
C PHE A 352 -1.39 -23.64 -11.82
N LYS A 353 -2.36 -24.22 -11.10
CA LYS A 353 -2.14 -24.95 -9.84
C LYS A 353 -1.01 -26.00 -9.91
N PRO A 354 -0.90 -26.87 -10.93
CA PRO A 354 0.20 -27.83 -10.98
C PRO A 354 1.58 -27.18 -10.96
N ALA A 355 1.77 -26.09 -11.72
CA ALA A 355 3.03 -25.35 -11.75
C ALA A 355 3.30 -24.62 -10.42
N CYS A 356 2.25 -24.10 -9.77
CA CYS A 356 2.33 -23.51 -8.44
C CYS A 356 2.79 -24.55 -7.40
N ILE A 357 2.18 -25.74 -7.38
CA ILE A 357 2.51 -26.83 -6.46
C ILE A 357 3.95 -27.31 -6.67
N GLU A 358 4.31 -27.69 -7.91
CA GLU A 358 5.64 -28.22 -8.21
C GLU A 358 6.73 -27.16 -7.99
N GLY A 359 6.45 -25.89 -8.28
CA GLY A 359 7.34 -24.79 -7.99
C GLY A 359 7.65 -24.64 -6.50
N ASN A 360 6.65 -24.82 -5.62
CA ASN A 360 6.81 -24.70 -4.17
C ASN A 360 7.44 -25.95 -3.51
N LYS A 361 7.38 -27.13 -4.14
CA LYS A 361 8.09 -28.33 -3.67
C LYS A 361 9.61 -28.24 -3.83
N LEU A 362 10.11 -27.33 -4.67
CA LEU A 362 11.55 -27.14 -4.88
C LEU A 362 12.26 -26.72 -3.58
N PRO A 363 13.58 -26.97 -3.45
CA PRO A 363 14.32 -26.75 -2.20
C PRO A 363 14.31 -25.33 -1.61
N TRP A 364 13.92 -24.32 -2.40
CA TRP A 364 13.81 -22.93 -1.92
C TRP A 364 12.62 -22.69 -0.97
N ASN A 365 11.62 -23.57 -0.98
CA ASN A 365 10.47 -23.55 -0.07
C ASN A 365 10.25 -24.94 0.53
N GLY A 366 10.16 -25.97 -0.31
CA GLY A 366 9.99 -27.36 0.11
C GLY A 366 8.59 -27.71 0.63
N VAL A 367 7.59 -26.86 0.38
CA VAL A 367 6.22 -27.04 0.88
C VAL A 367 5.33 -27.60 -0.22
N ASP A 368 4.64 -28.69 0.08
CA ASP A 368 3.64 -29.28 -0.82
C ASP A 368 2.26 -28.65 -0.58
N TYR A 369 1.70 -27.99 -1.61
CA TYR A 369 0.37 -27.38 -1.58
C TYR A 369 -0.72 -28.21 -2.26
N SER A 370 -0.45 -29.49 -2.56
CA SER A 370 -1.45 -30.38 -3.21
C SER A 370 -2.74 -30.49 -2.40
N GLU A 371 -2.61 -30.54 -1.07
CA GLU A 371 -3.72 -30.31 -0.13
C GLU A 371 -3.47 -28.98 0.59
N PHE A 372 -4.33 -27.98 0.35
CA PHE A 372 -4.28 -26.68 1.01
C PHE A 372 -5.67 -26.36 1.57
N THR A 373 -5.90 -26.83 2.79
CA THR A 373 -7.21 -26.74 3.47
C THR A 373 -7.55 -25.31 3.86
N GLU A 374 -8.84 -25.00 4.06
CA GLU A 374 -9.26 -23.65 4.52
C GLU A 374 -8.62 -23.26 5.86
N GLU A 375 -8.45 -24.21 6.78
CA GLU A 375 -7.76 -23.98 8.07
C GLU A 375 -6.30 -23.52 7.84
N GLN A 376 -5.57 -24.20 6.95
CA GLN A 376 -4.20 -23.82 6.60
C GLN A 376 -4.15 -22.46 5.90
N LYS A 377 -5.08 -22.17 4.98
CA LYS A 377 -5.16 -20.88 4.29
C LYS A 377 -5.41 -19.74 5.29
N LYS A 378 -6.38 -19.91 6.19
CA LYS A 378 -6.70 -18.94 7.25
C LYS A 378 -5.52 -18.72 8.20
N LYS A 379 -4.78 -19.78 8.55
CA LYS A 379 -3.56 -19.66 9.35
C LYS A 379 -2.46 -18.88 8.63
N VAL A 380 -2.21 -19.17 7.35
CA VAL A 380 -1.29 -18.40 6.51
C VAL A 380 -1.68 -16.92 6.47
N ARG A 381 -2.96 -16.61 6.26
CA ARG A 381 -3.48 -15.22 6.26
C ARG A 381 -3.29 -14.50 7.59
N ALA A 382 -3.54 -15.17 8.71
CA ALA A 382 -3.33 -14.60 10.04
C ALA A 382 -1.84 -14.28 10.30
N HIS A 383 -0.93 -15.19 9.92
CA HIS A 383 0.51 -14.96 10.03
C HIS A 383 0.99 -13.84 9.09
N TYR A 384 0.47 -13.79 7.86
CA TYR A 384 0.73 -12.70 6.92
C TYR A 384 0.27 -11.35 7.48
N ALA A 385 -0.94 -11.28 8.04
CA ALA A 385 -1.47 -10.07 8.68
C ALA A 385 -0.61 -9.61 9.87
N ALA A 386 -0.10 -10.55 10.67
CA ALA A 386 0.84 -10.26 11.76
C ALA A 386 2.15 -9.62 11.26
N LEU A 387 2.70 -10.12 10.15
CA LEU A 387 3.89 -9.55 9.51
C LEU A 387 3.61 -8.16 8.91
N VAL A 388 2.44 -7.96 8.28
CA VAL A 388 2.01 -6.63 7.79
C VAL A 388 1.94 -5.63 8.95
N THR A 389 1.40 -6.01 10.10
CA THR A 389 1.40 -5.14 11.28
C THR A 389 2.80 -4.85 11.80
N LEU A 390 3.75 -5.80 11.70
CA LEU A 390 5.14 -5.52 12.08
C LEU A 390 5.75 -4.42 11.18
N VAL A 391 5.49 -4.49 9.87
CA VAL A 391 5.90 -3.47 8.90
C VAL A 391 5.22 -2.13 9.21
N ASP A 392 3.91 -2.12 9.48
CA ASP A 392 3.18 -0.90 9.87
C ASP A 392 3.81 -0.20 11.10
N ARG A 393 4.20 -0.99 12.13
CA ARG A 393 4.90 -0.45 13.30
C ARG A 393 6.23 0.20 12.92
N GLN A 394 6.96 -0.33 11.93
CA GLN A 394 8.21 0.28 11.47
C GLN A 394 7.95 1.54 10.65
N VAL A 395 6.90 1.57 9.83
CA VAL A 395 6.47 2.79 9.12
C VAL A 395 6.18 3.91 10.12
N GLY A 396 5.44 3.62 11.20
CA GLY A 396 5.18 4.59 12.28
C GLY A 396 6.46 5.12 12.94
N ARG A 397 7.43 4.25 13.20
CA ARG A 397 8.73 4.63 13.77
C ARG A 397 9.56 5.50 12.83
N ILE A 398 9.58 5.18 11.54
CA ILE A 398 10.29 5.98 10.53
C ILE A 398 9.68 7.38 10.43
N ILE A 399 8.34 7.48 10.39
CA ILE A 399 7.64 8.76 10.41
C ILE A 399 7.98 9.56 11.68
N GLN A 400 8.03 8.89 12.83
CA GLN A 400 8.39 9.53 14.09
C GLN A 400 9.84 10.03 14.08
N ALA A 401 10.80 9.24 13.56
CA ALA A 401 12.19 9.67 13.41
C ALA A 401 12.32 10.91 12.50
N LEU A 402 11.57 10.97 11.39
CA LEU A 402 11.52 12.16 10.53
C LEU A 402 10.98 13.39 11.28
N LYS A 403 9.95 13.21 12.13
CA LYS A 403 9.36 14.29 12.94
C LYS A 403 10.33 14.79 14.00
N GLU A 404 10.99 13.88 14.70
CA GLU A 404 11.97 14.19 15.76
C GLU A 404 13.22 14.88 15.20
N LYS A 405 13.68 14.45 14.02
CA LYS A 405 14.75 15.12 13.27
C LYS A 405 14.33 16.49 12.71
N GLY A 406 13.03 16.78 12.66
CA GLY A 406 12.49 18.06 12.18
C GLY A 406 12.43 18.17 10.65
N ILE A 407 12.53 17.06 9.92
CA ILE A 407 12.56 17.04 8.44
C ILE A 407 11.29 16.43 7.82
N TYR A 408 10.32 16.00 8.63
CA TYR A 408 9.07 15.42 8.15
C TYR A 408 8.29 16.35 7.20
N GLU A 409 8.29 17.66 7.47
CA GLU A 409 7.64 18.67 6.61
C GLU A 409 8.41 18.95 5.31
N ASP A 410 9.60 18.39 5.14
CA ASP A 410 10.45 18.51 3.94
C ASP A 410 10.68 17.14 3.28
N THR A 411 9.92 16.12 3.68
CA THR A 411 10.08 14.74 3.20
C THR A 411 8.82 14.28 2.47
N ILE A 412 8.99 13.84 1.22
CA ILE A 412 7.97 13.08 0.49
C ILE A 412 8.10 11.61 0.88
N ILE A 413 6.99 10.97 1.22
CA ILE A 413 6.94 9.54 1.59
C ILE A 413 6.11 8.79 0.55
N ILE A 414 6.69 7.74 -0.03
CA ILE A 414 6.01 6.82 -0.94
C ILE A 414 5.95 5.45 -0.28
N PHE A 415 4.74 4.89 -0.15
CA PHE A 415 4.52 3.53 0.35
C PHE A 415 3.91 2.68 -0.75
N SER A 416 4.53 1.54 -1.06
CA SER A 416 4.04 0.61 -2.09
C SER A 416 4.56 -0.82 -1.87
N SER A 417 4.17 -1.75 -2.74
CA SER A 417 4.63 -3.13 -2.78
C SER A 417 5.17 -3.47 -4.17
N ASP A 418 6.12 -4.41 -4.26
CA ASP A 418 6.62 -4.89 -5.55
C ASP A 418 5.58 -5.76 -6.27
N HIS A 419 4.80 -6.54 -5.54
CA HIS A 419 3.66 -7.34 -6.01
C HIS A 419 2.80 -7.77 -4.80
N GLY A 420 1.75 -8.56 -5.03
CA GLY A 420 0.91 -9.18 -3.99
C GLY A 420 1.26 -10.65 -3.71
N ASP A 421 0.32 -11.38 -3.11
CA ASP A 421 0.37 -12.82 -2.82
C ASP A 421 -1.05 -13.42 -2.85
N TYR A 422 -1.23 -14.59 -3.44
CA TYR A 422 -2.51 -15.30 -3.48
C TYR A 422 -3.03 -15.70 -2.10
N LEU A 423 -2.16 -16.06 -1.14
CA LEU A 423 -2.56 -16.44 0.22
C LEU A 423 -3.74 -17.44 0.27
N GLY A 424 -3.80 -18.38 -0.68
CA GLY A 424 -4.88 -19.37 -0.82
C GLY A 424 -5.99 -19.02 -1.83
N ASP A 425 -6.06 -17.77 -2.32
CA ASP A 425 -6.96 -17.38 -3.40
C ASP A 425 -6.72 -18.24 -4.63
N PHE A 426 -7.81 -18.65 -5.27
CA PHE A 426 -7.82 -19.56 -6.40
C PHE A 426 -7.09 -20.89 -6.13
N GLY A 427 -6.99 -21.30 -4.86
CA GLY A 427 -6.26 -22.49 -4.45
C GLY A 427 -4.74 -22.41 -4.69
N MET A 428 -4.20 -21.21 -4.86
CA MET A 428 -2.80 -20.93 -5.15
C MET A 428 -2.12 -20.20 -3.99
N ILE A 429 -0.78 -20.14 -4.02
CA ILE A 429 0.05 -19.44 -3.04
C ILE A 429 1.18 -18.69 -3.75
N GLY A 430 1.66 -17.61 -3.15
CA GLY A 430 2.70 -16.79 -3.75
C GLY A 430 2.14 -15.98 -4.92
N LYS A 431 2.81 -16.03 -6.07
CA LYS A 431 2.63 -15.08 -7.17
C LYS A 431 3.19 -15.68 -8.45
N ARG A 432 2.70 -15.26 -9.61
CA ARG A 432 3.29 -15.46 -10.96
C ARG A 432 2.34 -15.01 -12.09
N GLU A 433 1.04 -15.13 -11.86
CA GLU A 433 -0.01 -14.76 -12.80
C GLU A 433 -0.55 -13.35 -12.51
N PHE A 434 -1.38 -12.80 -13.40
CA PHE A 434 -1.82 -11.40 -13.37
C PHE A 434 -3.17 -11.17 -12.67
N TYR A 435 -3.61 -12.11 -11.82
CA TYR A 435 -4.82 -11.91 -11.01
C TYR A 435 -4.59 -10.81 -9.96
N GLU A 436 -5.64 -10.10 -9.57
CA GLU A 436 -5.63 -8.97 -8.62
C GLU A 436 -4.83 -9.28 -7.35
N PRO A 437 -4.97 -10.45 -6.67
CA PRO A 437 -4.18 -10.76 -5.48
C PRO A 437 -2.66 -10.72 -5.70
N ALA A 438 -2.17 -10.90 -6.93
CA ALA A 438 -0.75 -10.91 -7.26
C ALA A 438 -0.25 -9.57 -7.84
N VAL A 439 -1.10 -8.77 -8.49
CA VAL A 439 -0.66 -7.54 -9.19
C VAL A 439 -1.26 -6.26 -8.66
N HIS A 440 -2.40 -6.27 -7.98
CA HIS A 440 -2.94 -5.07 -7.34
C HIS A 440 -2.11 -4.76 -6.09
N ILE A 441 -1.45 -3.60 -6.09
CA ILE A 441 -0.52 -3.21 -5.03
C ILE A 441 -1.01 -1.92 -4.35
N PRO A 442 -0.72 -1.73 -3.05
CA PRO A 442 -0.91 -0.42 -2.44
C PRO A 442 0.04 0.58 -3.11
N LEU A 443 -0.42 1.81 -3.32
CA LEU A 443 0.44 2.93 -3.69
C LEU A 443 -0.09 4.22 -3.05
N ILE A 444 0.68 4.75 -2.11
CA ILE A 444 0.37 5.97 -1.37
C ILE A 444 1.54 6.94 -1.52
N VAL A 445 1.23 8.20 -1.82
CA VAL A 445 2.20 9.29 -1.86
C VAL A 445 1.77 10.38 -0.87
N SER A 446 2.51 10.54 0.22
CA SER A 446 2.33 11.64 1.16
C SER A 446 3.34 12.74 0.85
N HIS A 447 2.83 13.87 0.34
CA HIS A 447 3.64 15.04 -0.02
C HIS A 447 3.43 16.14 1.02
N PRO A 448 4.49 16.81 1.51
CA PRO A 448 4.36 17.82 2.57
C PRO A 448 3.41 18.97 2.19
N ASP A 449 3.52 19.48 0.96
CA ASP A 449 2.63 20.54 0.47
C ASP A 449 1.17 20.11 0.20
N LYS A 450 0.88 18.80 0.20
CA LYS A 450 -0.42 18.24 -0.20
C LYS A 450 -0.88 17.14 0.76
N ARG A 451 -0.78 17.39 2.08
CA ARG A 451 -1.27 16.49 3.12
C ARG A 451 -2.78 16.54 3.27
N GLU A 452 -3.45 16.07 2.23
CA GLU A 452 -4.89 15.98 2.12
C GLU A 452 -5.24 14.57 1.68
N LYS A 453 -6.26 13.96 2.30
CA LYS A 453 -6.78 12.66 1.87
C LYS A 453 -7.31 12.80 0.43
N LYS A 454 -6.64 12.14 -0.52
CA LYS A 454 -7.09 12.04 -1.91
C LYS A 454 -7.05 10.60 -2.37
N THR A 455 -8.08 10.21 -3.10
CA THR A 455 -8.10 8.94 -3.84
C THR A 455 -8.05 9.25 -5.33
N VAL A 456 -7.19 8.53 -6.05
CA VAL A 456 -7.05 8.61 -7.51
C VAL A 456 -7.30 7.23 -8.08
N ASP A 457 -8.26 7.11 -8.99
CA ASP A 457 -8.75 5.88 -9.61
C ASP A 457 -8.05 5.56 -10.95
N SER A 458 -7.16 6.43 -11.41
CA SER A 458 -6.36 6.24 -12.62
C SER A 458 -5.50 4.97 -12.54
N ILE A 459 -5.35 4.27 -13.67
CA ILE A 459 -4.42 3.14 -13.79
C ILE A 459 -2.99 3.67 -13.65
N VAL A 460 -2.27 3.16 -12.66
CA VAL A 460 -0.85 3.48 -12.43
C VAL A 460 -0.07 2.22 -12.20
N SER A 461 1.26 2.30 -12.29
CA SER A 461 2.14 1.16 -12.05
C SER A 461 3.31 1.53 -11.17
N LEU A 462 3.90 0.53 -10.50
CA LEU A 462 5.15 0.70 -9.75
C LEU A 462 6.27 1.31 -10.62
N THR A 463 6.27 1.02 -11.92
CA THR A 463 7.17 1.60 -12.93
C THR A 463 7.12 3.14 -12.94
N ASP A 464 5.97 3.74 -12.61
CA ASP A 464 5.75 5.19 -12.65
C ASP A 464 6.53 5.95 -11.58
N LEU A 465 6.97 5.23 -10.55
CA LEU A 465 7.82 5.82 -9.53
C LEU A 465 9.15 6.30 -10.09
N TYR A 466 9.66 5.70 -11.18
CA TYR A 466 10.87 6.21 -11.85
C TYR A 466 10.71 7.67 -12.29
N SER A 467 9.75 7.95 -13.17
CA SER A 467 9.51 9.32 -13.67
C SER A 467 9.03 10.25 -12.56
N THR A 468 8.22 9.73 -11.62
CA THR A 468 7.71 10.52 -10.51
C THR A 468 8.82 10.96 -9.55
N ILE A 469 9.77 10.09 -9.20
CA ILE A 469 10.93 10.43 -8.35
C ILE A 469 11.82 11.47 -9.05
N LEU A 470 12.11 11.30 -10.34
CA LEU A 470 12.91 12.27 -11.09
C LEU A 470 12.21 13.63 -11.18
N ASN A 471 10.90 13.63 -11.41
CA ASN A 471 10.07 14.83 -11.41
C ASN A 471 10.06 15.53 -10.04
N MET A 472 9.95 14.78 -8.94
CA MET A 472 10.05 15.30 -7.56
C MET A 472 11.40 15.99 -7.30
N ALA A 473 12.48 15.44 -7.86
CA ALA A 473 13.82 15.99 -7.74
C ALA A 473 14.10 17.16 -8.70
N GLY A 474 13.14 17.55 -9.55
CA GLY A 474 13.31 18.59 -10.57
C GLY A 474 14.24 18.17 -11.71
N LEU A 475 14.40 16.87 -11.95
CA LEU A 475 15.29 16.31 -12.97
C LEU A 475 14.53 15.89 -14.23
N PRO A 476 15.15 15.96 -15.41
CA PRO A 476 14.54 15.50 -16.64
C PRO A 476 14.37 13.98 -16.62
N TYR A 477 13.26 13.53 -17.20
CA TYR A 477 12.98 12.13 -17.51
C TYR A 477 12.51 12.03 -18.96
N ASP A 478 12.70 10.89 -19.60
CA ASP A 478 12.33 10.70 -21.00
C ASP A 478 10.87 10.27 -21.12
N GLU A 479 9.98 11.23 -21.42
CA GLU A 479 8.55 10.97 -21.63
C GLU A 479 8.27 10.06 -22.83
N ASN A 480 9.22 9.93 -23.77
CA ASN A 480 9.02 9.25 -25.05
C ASN A 480 9.64 7.86 -25.10
N ASN A 481 10.50 7.52 -24.14
CA ASN A 481 11.33 6.31 -24.17
C ASN A 481 11.14 5.40 -22.94
N GLY A 482 10.30 5.81 -21.98
CA GLY A 482 9.95 5.03 -20.78
C GLY A 482 8.55 4.42 -20.82
N ASP A 483 8.32 3.34 -20.07
CA ASP A 483 6.96 2.84 -19.75
C ASP A 483 6.34 3.58 -18.55
N SER A 484 7.17 4.36 -17.85
CA SER A 484 6.79 5.17 -16.70
C SER A 484 6.17 6.50 -17.11
N ILE A 485 5.17 6.96 -16.36
CA ILE A 485 4.67 8.35 -16.40
C ILE A 485 4.84 9.01 -15.03
N VAL A 486 4.70 10.33 -14.95
CA VAL A 486 4.51 10.99 -13.66
C VAL A 486 3.12 10.68 -13.15
N LEU A 487 3.03 10.22 -11.90
CA LEU A 487 1.77 9.79 -11.31
C LEU A 487 0.66 10.86 -11.50
N PRO A 488 -0.54 10.49 -11.98
CA PRO A 488 -1.65 11.39 -12.19
C PRO A 488 -1.99 12.18 -10.92
N ARG A 489 -2.32 13.46 -11.09
CA ARG A 489 -2.73 14.38 -10.01
C ARG A 489 -1.70 14.57 -8.88
N PHE A 490 -0.50 14.01 -9.02
CA PHE A 490 0.61 14.26 -8.11
C PHE A 490 1.00 15.75 -8.12
N ASN A 491 1.16 16.32 -9.31
CA ASN A 491 1.29 17.76 -9.58
C ASN A 491 0.69 18.10 -10.96
N GLU A 492 0.92 19.32 -11.45
CA GLU A 492 0.41 19.77 -12.76
C GLU A 492 0.98 18.97 -13.95
N THR A 493 2.06 18.21 -13.74
CA THR A 493 2.70 17.37 -14.79
C THR A 493 2.19 15.94 -14.83
N GLY A 494 1.38 15.51 -13.85
CA GLY A 494 0.81 14.17 -13.82
C GLY A 494 -0.13 13.92 -15.00
N LYS A 495 0.01 12.79 -15.67
CA LYS A 495 -0.80 12.42 -16.85
C LYS A 495 -1.58 11.14 -16.57
N GLU A 496 -2.81 11.07 -17.05
CA GLU A 496 -3.55 9.80 -17.06
C GLU A 496 -3.09 8.97 -18.26
N ARG A 497 -2.85 7.66 -18.05
CA ARG A 497 -2.58 6.71 -19.14
C ARG A 497 -3.89 6.16 -19.70
N GLU A 498 -3.88 5.85 -20.98
CA GLU A 498 -5.00 5.15 -21.61
C GLU A 498 -5.03 3.66 -21.23
N TYR A 499 -3.86 3.01 -21.21
CA TYR A 499 -3.71 1.60 -20.85
C TYR A 499 -2.35 1.33 -20.17
N LEU A 500 -2.24 0.19 -19.50
CA LEU A 500 -1.00 -0.36 -18.97
C LEU A 500 -0.71 -1.71 -19.65
N PHE A 501 0.50 -1.88 -20.15
CA PHE A 501 1.04 -3.16 -20.60
C PHE A 501 2.05 -3.70 -19.57
N ALA A 502 1.86 -4.93 -19.13
CA ALA A 502 2.72 -5.60 -18.15
C ALA A 502 3.16 -6.98 -18.68
N PRO A 503 4.41 -7.08 -19.18
CA PRO A 503 4.99 -8.36 -19.58
C PRO A 503 5.59 -9.12 -18.38
N SER A 504 5.57 -10.45 -18.45
CA SER A 504 6.12 -11.37 -17.45
C SER A 504 6.63 -12.63 -18.16
N LEU A 505 7.46 -13.44 -17.48
CA LEU A 505 7.78 -14.78 -17.95
C LEU A 505 6.51 -15.65 -18.14
N ALA A 506 5.49 -15.44 -17.31
CA ALA A 506 4.23 -16.21 -17.37
C ALA A 506 3.35 -15.82 -18.57
N GLY A 507 3.49 -14.60 -19.11
CA GLY A 507 2.61 -14.07 -20.14
C GLY A 507 2.59 -12.54 -20.21
N PHE A 508 1.53 -12.00 -20.78
CA PHE A 508 1.33 -10.56 -20.98
C PHE A 508 -0.03 -10.14 -20.44
N MET A 509 -0.11 -8.93 -19.88
CA MET A 509 -1.35 -8.28 -19.45
C MET A 509 -1.48 -6.91 -20.10
N VAL A 510 -2.70 -6.56 -20.53
CA VAL A 510 -3.13 -5.20 -20.86
C VAL A 510 -4.30 -4.83 -19.95
N ALA A 511 -4.17 -3.72 -19.22
CA ALA A 511 -5.26 -3.11 -18.46
C ALA A 511 -5.69 -1.79 -19.11
N LYS A 512 -6.97 -1.65 -19.47
CA LYS A 512 -7.53 -0.47 -20.13
C LYS A 512 -8.98 -0.26 -19.68
N GLY A 513 -9.30 0.92 -19.16
CA GLY A 513 -10.61 1.14 -18.54
C GLY A 513 -10.88 0.10 -17.45
N PRO A 514 -12.08 -0.50 -17.35
CA PRO A 514 -12.38 -1.53 -16.37
C PRO A 514 -11.78 -2.91 -16.73
N TYR A 515 -11.25 -3.06 -17.94
CA TYR A 515 -10.88 -4.36 -18.49
C TYR A 515 -9.43 -4.72 -18.21
N LYS A 516 -9.22 -5.99 -17.85
CA LYS A 516 -7.91 -6.63 -17.76
C LYS A 516 -7.87 -7.86 -18.66
N TYR A 517 -7.05 -7.78 -19.71
CA TYR A 517 -6.85 -8.84 -20.69
C TYR A 517 -5.47 -9.48 -20.50
N CYS A 518 -5.41 -10.80 -20.34
CA CYS A 518 -4.15 -11.52 -20.15
C CYS A 518 -4.02 -12.71 -21.10
N ARG A 519 -2.81 -12.91 -21.61
CA ARG A 519 -2.41 -14.09 -22.39
C ARG A 519 -1.24 -14.77 -21.73
N TYR A 520 -1.38 -16.04 -21.40
CA TYR A 520 -0.36 -16.82 -20.69
C TYR A 520 0.35 -17.80 -21.63
N ASN A 521 1.61 -18.10 -21.30
CA ASN A 521 2.48 -18.98 -22.08
C ASN A 521 2.01 -20.45 -22.10
N ASN A 522 1.11 -20.83 -21.20
CA ASN A 522 0.47 -22.16 -21.15
C ASN A 522 -0.81 -22.24 -22.01
N GLY A 523 -1.16 -21.16 -22.73
CA GLY A 523 -2.32 -21.09 -23.62
C GLY A 523 -3.61 -20.61 -22.96
N VAL A 524 -3.62 -20.34 -21.65
CA VAL A 524 -4.76 -19.69 -20.99
C VAL A 524 -4.83 -18.24 -21.45
N ASN A 525 -6.02 -17.80 -21.87
CA ASN A 525 -6.31 -16.40 -22.16
C ASN A 525 -7.56 -15.99 -21.38
N VAL A 526 -7.53 -14.80 -20.78
CA VAL A 526 -8.61 -14.30 -19.94
C VAL A 526 -8.91 -12.84 -20.25
N LEU A 527 -10.19 -12.49 -20.12
CA LEU A 527 -10.66 -11.11 -20.04
C LEU A 527 -11.53 -10.98 -18.80
N PHE A 528 -11.23 -10.00 -17.95
CA PHE A 528 -12.04 -9.66 -16.78
C PHE A 528 -12.48 -8.19 -16.85
N ASP A 529 -13.69 -7.92 -16.38
CA ASP A 529 -14.18 -6.57 -16.06
C ASP A 529 -14.02 -6.39 -14.55
N ILE A 530 -12.95 -5.72 -14.13
CA ILE A 530 -12.51 -5.67 -12.71
C ILE A 530 -13.44 -4.81 -11.86
N GLU A 531 -14.18 -3.88 -12.47
CA GLU A 531 -15.17 -3.09 -11.74
C GLU A 531 -16.43 -3.91 -11.42
N LYS A 532 -16.87 -4.78 -12.35
CA LYS A 532 -18.04 -5.65 -12.12
C LYS A 532 -17.71 -6.96 -11.42
N ASP A 533 -16.51 -7.47 -11.61
CA ASP A 533 -16.01 -8.73 -11.07
C ASP A 533 -14.60 -8.56 -10.49
N PRO A 534 -14.47 -7.86 -9.34
CA PRO A 534 -13.18 -7.62 -8.69
C PRO A 534 -12.51 -8.91 -8.18
N LYS A 535 -13.23 -10.04 -8.15
CA LYS A 535 -12.71 -11.36 -7.76
C LYS A 535 -12.35 -12.24 -8.96
N GLU A 536 -12.46 -11.72 -10.17
CA GLU A 536 -12.04 -12.38 -11.42
C GLU A 536 -12.57 -13.81 -11.56
N GLN A 537 -13.85 -13.99 -11.22
CA GLN A 537 -14.53 -15.28 -11.26
C GLN A 537 -15.08 -15.61 -12.64
N ILE A 538 -15.34 -14.61 -13.48
CA ILE A 538 -16.01 -14.75 -14.78
C ILE A 538 -15.07 -14.34 -15.89
N ASN A 539 -14.51 -15.34 -16.59
CA ASN A 539 -13.72 -15.11 -17.79
C ASN A 539 -14.61 -14.76 -19.00
N LEU A 540 -14.52 -13.52 -19.46
CA LEU A 540 -15.32 -12.96 -20.57
C LEU A 540 -14.73 -13.25 -21.96
N ILE A 541 -13.61 -13.98 -22.06
CA ILE A 541 -12.84 -14.13 -23.30
C ILE A 541 -13.63 -14.70 -24.49
N ILE A 542 -14.61 -15.57 -24.22
CA ILE A 542 -15.48 -16.19 -25.25
C ILE A 542 -16.85 -15.55 -25.35
N ASP A 543 -17.17 -14.55 -24.53
CA ASP A 543 -18.48 -13.91 -24.56
C ASP A 543 -18.61 -13.07 -25.85
N PRO A 544 -19.62 -13.34 -26.70
CA PRO A 544 -19.83 -12.60 -27.95
C PRO A 544 -19.93 -11.07 -27.77
N GLN A 545 -20.42 -10.59 -26.62
CA GLN A 545 -20.60 -9.16 -26.36
C GLN A 545 -19.26 -8.42 -26.17
N TYR A 546 -18.21 -9.13 -25.77
CA TYR A 546 -16.91 -8.53 -25.46
C TYR A 546 -15.87 -8.74 -26.57
N GLN A 547 -16.25 -9.34 -27.70
CA GLN A 547 -15.30 -9.69 -28.77
C GLN A 547 -14.66 -8.49 -29.48
N ASP A 548 -15.32 -7.33 -29.48
CA ASP A 548 -14.68 -6.08 -29.96
C ASP A 548 -13.58 -5.63 -28.98
N ILE A 549 -13.85 -5.68 -27.67
CA ILE A 549 -12.87 -5.35 -26.62
C ILE A 549 -11.69 -6.32 -26.65
N VAL A 550 -11.94 -7.63 -26.77
CA VAL A 550 -10.86 -8.63 -26.88
C VAL A 550 -9.95 -8.31 -28.05
N ARG A 551 -10.51 -7.99 -29.23
CA ARG A 551 -9.71 -7.65 -30.42
C ARG A 551 -8.90 -6.38 -30.24
N GLU A 552 -9.48 -5.35 -29.62
CA GLU A 552 -8.79 -4.10 -29.31
C GLU A 552 -7.61 -4.33 -28.36
N LEU A 553 -7.83 -5.02 -27.24
CA LEU A 553 -6.80 -5.26 -26.24
C LEU A 553 -5.72 -6.23 -26.74
N ASP A 554 -6.06 -7.19 -27.59
CA ASP A 554 -5.10 -8.07 -28.26
C ASP A 554 -4.23 -7.30 -29.26
N GLN A 555 -4.83 -6.36 -30.01
CA GLN A 555 -4.06 -5.49 -30.90
C GLN A 555 -3.07 -4.62 -30.10
N ILE A 556 -3.52 -3.96 -29.02
CA ILE A 556 -2.65 -3.18 -28.14
C ILE A 556 -1.51 -4.04 -27.59
N MET A 557 -1.83 -5.25 -27.12
CA MET A 557 -0.82 -6.17 -26.60
C MET A 557 0.24 -6.52 -27.65
N ILE A 558 -0.17 -6.82 -28.89
CA ILE A 558 0.74 -7.17 -29.97
C ILE A 558 1.63 -5.98 -30.35
N GLU A 559 1.04 -4.78 -30.47
CA GLU A 559 1.78 -3.54 -30.74
C GLU A 559 2.83 -3.28 -29.67
N GLU A 560 2.47 -3.40 -28.39
CA GLU A 560 3.39 -3.19 -27.26
C GLU A 560 4.50 -4.23 -27.17
N ILE A 561 4.22 -5.50 -27.53
CA ILE A 561 5.25 -6.52 -27.66
C ILE A 561 6.25 -6.11 -28.75
N PHE A 562 5.79 -5.69 -29.93
CA PHE A 562 6.68 -5.24 -31.00
C PHE A 562 7.49 -4.02 -30.59
N ASN A 563 6.84 -2.99 -30.06
CA ASN A 563 7.48 -1.75 -29.60
C ASN A 563 8.54 -2.04 -28.53
N SER A 564 8.22 -2.90 -27.57
CA SER A 564 9.15 -3.27 -26.50
C SER A 564 10.35 -4.07 -27.02
N ILE A 565 10.15 -4.99 -27.97
CA ILE A 565 11.26 -5.75 -28.58
C ILE A 565 12.17 -4.83 -29.39
N ILE A 566 11.61 -3.87 -30.14
CA ILE A 566 12.40 -2.90 -30.92
C ILE A 566 13.22 -2.04 -29.95
N ALA A 567 12.57 -1.42 -28.96
CA ALA A 567 13.21 -0.57 -27.96
C ALA A 567 14.33 -1.30 -27.18
N ALA A 568 14.13 -2.58 -26.84
CA ALA A 568 15.15 -3.42 -26.19
C ALA A 568 16.44 -3.63 -27.03
N ASN A 569 16.44 -3.22 -28.29
CA ASN A 569 17.57 -3.35 -29.22
C ASN A 569 18.03 -1.99 -29.77
N ASP A 570 17.54 -0.87 -29.25
CA ASP A 570 17.90 0.48 -29.71
C ASP A 570 19.41 0.75 -29.56
N ASP A 571 20.04 0.22 -28.50
CA ASP A 571 21.49 0.28 -28.26
C ASP A 571 22.31 -0.34 -29.42
N LYS A 572 21.69 -1.25 -30.17
CA LYS A 572 22.31 -1.96 -31.30
C LYS A 572 22.07 -1.24 -32.62
N VAL A 573 21.25 -0.21 -32.69
CA VAL A 573 20.92 0.43 -33.96
C VAL A 573 22.12 1.16 -34.55
N VAL A 574 22.46 0.84 -35.80
CA VAL A 574 23.40 1.65 -36.57
C VAL A 574 22.64 2.84 -37.14
N ASN A 575 23.07 4.06 -36.80
CA ASN A 575 22.40 5.29 -37.25
C ASN A 575 22.23 5.29 -38.79
N ARG A 576 20.97 5.24 -39.26
CA ARG A 576 20.61 5.13 -40.69
C ARG A 576 21.09 6.31 -41.52
N GLY A 577 21.38 7.47 -40.90
CA GLY A 577 21.94 8.63 -41.59
C GLY A 577 23.21 8.30 -42.39
N GLY A 578 23.99 7.31 -41.98
CA GLY A 578 25.17 6.84 -42.72
C GLY A 578 24.92 5.71 -43.73
N ILE A 579 23.78 5.02 -43.67
CA ILE A 579 23.48 3.89 -44.58
C ILE A 579 23.06 4.40 -45.97
N SER A 580 22.31 5.50 -46.00
CA SER A 580 21.82 6.13 -47.23
C SER A 580 22.26 7.60 -47.41
N GLY A 581 23.14 8.11 -46.55
CA GLY A 581 23.59 9.51 -46.55
C GLY A 581 25.12 9.64 -46.45
N GLU A 582 25.59 10.87 -46.29
CA GLU A 582 27.02 11.16 -46.10
C GLU A 582 27.47 10.74 -44.69
N GLY A 583 28.55 9.96 -44.60
CA GLY A 583 29.14 9.55 -43.33
C GLY A 583 30.09 8.37 -43.46
N PRO A 584 30.89 8.10 -42.42
CA PRO A 584 31.97 7.13 -42.51
C PRO A 584 31.46 5.67 -42.53
N PHE A 585 30.16 5.42 -42.35
CA PHE A 585 29.56 4.09 -42.38
C PHE A 585 29.90 3.30 -43.66
N GLY A 586 29.95 3.99 -44.81
CA GLY A 586 30.32 3.39 -46.10
C GLY A 586 31.83 3.25 -46.35
N GLU A 587 32.69 3.76 -45.47
CA GLU A 587 34.14 3.79 -45.67
C GLU A 587 34.82 2.50 -45.18
N ARG A 588 35.87 2.05 -45.91
CA ARG A 588 36.69 0.91 -45.48
C ARG A 588 37.40 1.23 -44.16
N GLY A 589 37.23 0.37 -43.18
CA GLY A 589 37.84 0.55 -41.85
C GLY A 589 36.93 1.27 -40.84
N TRP A 590 35.69 1.58 -41.22
CA TRP A 590 34.68 2.08 -40.28
C TRP A 590 34.48 1.11 -39.10
N LYS A 591 34.34 1.68 -37.91
CA LYS A 591 34.03 0.95 -36.67
C LYS A 591 32.65 1.36 -36.19
N ARG A 592 31.81 0.36 -35.95
CA ARG A 592 30.50 0.57 -35.34
C ARG A 592 30.65 1.12 -33.93
N THR A 593 29.98 2.22 -33.66
CA THR A 593 29.74 2.69 -32.28
C THR A 593 28.76 1.73 -31.63
N TYR A 594 29.15 1.15 -30.50
CA TYR A 594 28.30 0.31 -29.67
C TYR A 594 28.63 0.55 -28.19
N PRO A 595 27.63 0.77 -27.32
CA PRO A 595 26.23 1.01 -27.66
C PRO A 595 26.01 2.33 -28.43
N SER A 596 24.98 2.38 -29.28
CA SER A 596 24.63 3.52 -30.12
C SER A 596 23.31 4.13 -29.67
N LYS A 597 23.27 5.45 -29.47
CA LYS A 597 22.04 6.20 -29.19
C LYS A 597 21.39 6.64 -30.52
N GLY A 598 20.92 5.67 -31.28
CA GLY A 598 20.20 5.92 -32.53
C GLY A 598 18.71 5.88 -32.24
N GLY A 599 18.12 7.00 -31.82
CA GLY A 599 16.69 7.08 -31.55
C GLY A 599 15.88 6.60 -32.75
N PHE A 600 15.28 5.43 -32.64
CA PHE A 600 14.17 5.06 -33.50
C PHE A 600 12.97 5.84 -32.98
N ASP A 601 12.45 6.79 -33.76
CA ASP A 601 11.09 7.26 -33.55
C ASP A 601 10.16 6.19 -34.13
N ILE A 602 9.69 5.28 -33.28
CA ILE A 602 8.89 4.10 -33.67
C ILE A 602 7.44 4.51 -33.99
N ARG A 603 7.05 5.77 -33.73
CA ARG A 603 5.70 6.30 -34.02
C ARG A 603 5.64 6.87 -35.46
N LEU A 604 5.69 5.99 -36.46
CA LEU A 604 5.38 6.32 -37.86
C LEU A 604 4.03 5.75 -38.28
#